data_AF-A0A803YNF5-F1
#
_entry.id   AF-A0A803YNF5-F1
#
_cell.length_a   1.000
_cell.length_b   1.000
_cell.length_c   1.000
_cell.angle_alpha   90.00
_cell.angle_beta   90.00
_cell.angle_gamma   90.00
#
_symmetry.space_group_name_H-M   'P 1'
#
loop_
_entity.id
_entity.type
_entity.pdbx_description
1 polymer ?
#
loop_
_entity_poly.entity_id
_entity_poly.type
_entity_poly.pdbx_seq_one_letter_code
_entity_poly.pdbx_strand_id
1 'polypeptide(L)'
;MWRNLLSIRQVSRRTISTASRRPLENRVPEKQKLFQEDNGLPVYLKGGIMDGLLYRFTMGLTVFGKAHIKHLRFSTLSNLLRLKNFFGTASSMTDTVLCTRYSFRIHVKMLDKAKITHKAYFERE
;
A
#
# COMPACT_ATOMS: atom_id res chain seq x y z
N MET A 1 2.94 22.12 51.07
CA MET A 1 2.68 21.95 49.62
C MET A 1 1.35 21.23 49.28
N TRP A 2 0.64 20.65 50.27
CA TRP A 2 -0.64 19.93 50.05
C TRP A 2 -1.86 20.83 49.70
N ARG A 3 -1.82 22.11 50.09
CA ARG A 3 -2.89 23.09 49.84
C ARG A 3 -3.08 23.41 48.35
N ASN A 4 -1.99 23.41 47.58
CA ASN A 4 -2.02 23.68 46.14
C ASN A 4 -2.58 22.48 45.35
N LEU A 5 -2.37 21.26 45.84
CA LEU A 5 -2.97 20.06 45.25
C LEU A 5 -4.49 20.02 45.44
N LEU A 6 -4.98 20.43 46.61
CA LEU A 6 -6.41 20.52 46.88
C LEU A 6 -7.09 21.62 46.05
N SER A 7 -6.44 22.77 45.83
CA SER A 7 -6.97 23.84 44.98
C SER A 7 -7.06 23.41 43.51
N ILE A 8 -6.06 22.69 42.99
CA ILE A 8 -6.09 22.12 41.63
C ILE A 8 -7.23 21.10 41.50
N ARG A 9 -7.44 20.24 42.51
CA ARG A 9 -8.56 19.28 42.52
C ARG A 9 -9.93 19.98 42.57
N GLN A 10 -10.01 21.12 43.25
CA GLN A 10 -11.22 21.93 43.35
C GLN A 10 -11.52 22.70 42.05
N VAL A 11 -10.48 23.19 41.35
CA VAL A 11 -10.59 23.80 40.02
C VAL A 11 -10.99 22.75 38.98
N SER A 12 -10.38 21.56 38.99
CA SER A 12 -10.74 20.43 38.13
C SER A 12 -12.20 20.00 38.35
N ARG A 13 -12.66 19.90 39.60
CA ARG A 13 -14.08 19.61 39.91
C ARG A 13 -15.03 20.72 39.47
N ARG A 14 -14.66 22.00 39.59
CA ARG A 14 -15.50 23.12 39.12
C ARG A 14 -15.65 23.16 37.60
N THR A 15 -14.61 22.80 36.85
CA THR A 15 -14.68 22.74 35.37
C THR A 15 -15.48 21.54 34.87
N ILE A 16 -15.47 20.41 35.59
CA ILE A 16 -16.23 19.20 35.22
C ILE A 16 -17.70 19.29 35.67
N SER A 17 -18.00 19.95 36.79
CA SER A 17 -19.37 20.09 37.31
C SER A 17 -20.18 21.25 36.73
N THR A 18 -19.63 21.98 35.75
CA THR A 18 -20.37 22.92 34.91
C THR A 18 -20.50 22.39 33.48
N ALA A 19 -20.78 21.09 33.33
CA ALA A 19 -21.67 20.67 32.24
C ALA A 19 -22.96 21.49 32.41
N SER A 20 -22.99 22.62 31.71
CA SER A 20 -24.02 23.63 31.76
C SER A 20 -25.37 22.91 31.72
N ARG A 21 -26.12 22.94 32.83
CA ARG A 21 -27.56 22.68 32.82
C ARG A 21 -28.24 23.84 32.09
N ARG A 22 -27.87 24.09 30.83
CA ARG A 22 -28.77 24.72 29.88
C ARG A 22 -29.85 23.66 29.67
N PRO A 23 -31.12 23.92 29.99
CA PRO A 23 -32.18 23.18 29.32
C PRO A 23 -31.84 23.34 27.83
N LEU A 24 -31.47 22.25 27.16
CA LEU A 24 -31.46 22.25 25.70
C LEU A 24 -32.91 22.46 25.33
N GLU A 25 -33.28 23.73 25.13
CA GLU A 25 -34.61 24.12 24.73
C GLU A 25 -34.98 23.28 23.51
N ASN A 26 -36.20 22.79 23.46
CA ASN A 26 -36.57 21.79 22.48
C ASN A 26 -36.52 22.41 21.06
N ARG A 27 -35.43 22.16 20.33
CA ARG A 27 -35.21 22.60 18.94
C ARG A 27 -35.74 21.58 17.92
N VAL A 28 -36.39 20.50 18.37
CA VAL A 28 -37.06 19.52 17.48
C VAL A 28 -38.07 20.19 16.54
N PRO A 29 -38.97 21.11 16.96
CA PRO A 29 -39.90 21.76 16.02
C PRO A 29 -39.18 22.58 14.94
N GLU A 30 -38.05 23.22 15.25
CA GLU A 30 -37.28 23.99 14.28
C GLU A 30 -36.63 23.09 13.22
N LYS A 31 -36.05 21.97 13.65
CA LYS A 31 -35.47 20.98 12.74
C LYS A 31 -36.56 20.28 11.92
N GLN A 32 -37.71 19.96 12.51
CA GLN A 32 -38.85 19.40 11.79
C GLN A 32 -39.35 20.35 10.70
N LYS A 33 -39.45 21.66 10.99
CA LYS A 33 -39.82 22.66 9.98
C LYS A 33 -38.82 22.70 8.82
N LEU A 34 -37.51 22.68 9.12
CA LEU A 34 -36.45 22.65 8.10
C LEU A 34 -36.49 21.39 7.23
N PHE A 35 -36.74 20.21 7.82
CA PHE A 35 -36.84 18.95 7.09
C PHE A 35 -38.18 18.73 6.39
N GLN A 36 -39.22 19.49 6.73
CA GLN A 36 -40.53 19.44 6.09
C GLN A 36 -40.76 20.55 5.06
N GLU A 37 -39.89 21.56 4.99
CA GLU A 37 -39.95 22.60 3.97
C GLU A 37 -39.88 21.98 2.55
N ASP A 38 -40.82 22.36 1.68
CA ASP A 38 -41.00 21.74 0.36
C ASP A 38 -39.99 22.29 -0.67
N ASN A 39 -38.71 21.97 -0.43
CA ASN A 39 -37.59 22.50 -1.20
C ASN A 39 -37.19 21.61 -2.40
N GLY A 40 -37.88 20.48 -2.63
CA GLY A 40 -37.52 19.50 -3.67
C GLY A 40 -36.12 18.85 -3.53
N LEU A 41 -35.36 19.20 -2.49
CA LEU A 41 -34.00 18.74 -2.23
C LEU A 41 -34.00 17.37 -1.51
N PRO A 42 -33.08 16.46 -1.87
CA PRO A 42 -32.98 15.16 -1.23
C PRO A 42 -32.49 15.30 0.22
N VAL A 43 -32.91 14.37 1.08
CA VAL A 43 -32.72 14.42 2.55
C VAL A 43 -31.26 14.64 2.97
N TYR A 44 -30.30 14.12 2.21
CA TYR A 44 -28.86 14.24 2.50
C TYR A 44 -28.23 15.61 2.15
N LEU A 45 -28.98 16.53 1.54
CA LEU A 45 -28.56 17.92 1.26
C LEU A 45 -29.42 18.93 2.03
N LYS A 46 -30.43 18.48 2.78
CA LYS A 46 -31.43 19.33 3.42
C LYS A 46 -30.92 20.02 4.69
N GLY A 47 -29.79 19.58 5.26
CA GLY A 47 -29.09 20.27 6.34
C GLY A 47 -28.23 21.45 5.87
N GLY A 48 -28.22 21.74 4.57
CA GLY A 48 -27.68 22.97 3.99
C GLY A 48 -26.27 22.84 3.43
N ILE A 49 -25.54 23.97 3.40
CA ILE A 49 -24.23 24.10 2.73
C ILE A 49 -23.17 23.16 3.33
N MET A 50 -23.25 22.89 4.65
CA MET A 50 -22.32 21.99 5.32
C MET A 50 -22.40 20.55 4.81
N ASP A 51 -23.60 20.06 4.53
CA ASP A 51 -23.79 18.70 3.98
C ASP A 51 -23.19 18.58 2.58
N GLY A 52 -23.35 19.62 1.75
CA GLY A 52 -22.76 19.69 0.42
C GLY A 52 -21.23 19.73 0.44
N LEU A 53 -20.63 20.48 1.38
CA LEU A 53 -19.18 20.52 1.55
C LEU A 53 -18.64 19.17 2.06
N LEU A 54 -19.33 18.57 3.04
CA LEU A 54 -18.97 17.27 3.58
C LEU A 54 -19.03 16.17 2.51
N TYR A 55 -20.05 16.20 1.65
CA TYR A 55 -20.17 15.30 0.50
C TYR A 55 -19.02 15.47 -0.50
N ARG A 56 -18.67 16.71 -0.86
CA ARG A 56 -17.54 16.98 -1.77
C ARG A 56 -16.21 16.51 -1.20
N PHE A 57 -16.00 16.74 0.10
CA PHE A 57 -14.79 16.32 0.80
C PHE A 57 -14.66 14.79 0.85
N THR A 58 -15.72 14.10 1.26
CA THR A 58 -15.75 12.63 1.31
C THR A 58 -15.60 11.98 -0.05
N MET A 59 -16.21 12.55 -1.10
CA MET A 59 -16.03 12.08 -2.47
C MET A 59 -14.59 12.27 -2.94
N GLY A 60 -14.01 13.45 -2.67
CA GLY A 60 -12.62 13.75 -2.99
C GLY A 60 -11.64 12.77 -2.33
N LEU A 61 -11.81 12.50 -1.04
CA LEU A 61 -11.01 11.53 -0.30
C LEU A 61 -11.14 10.11 -0.87
N THR A 62 -12.34 9.69 -1.25
CA THR A 62 -12.58 8.35 -1.79
C THR A 62 -11.90 8.18 -3.16
N VAL A 63 -12.01 9.17 -4.04
CA VAL A 63 -11.35 9.16 -5.35
C VAL A 63 -9.84 9.20 -5.19
N PHE A 64 -9.33 10.06 -4.31
CA PHE A 64 -7.91 10.15 -4.00
C PHE A 64 -7.36 8.82 -3.46
N GLY A 65 -8.05 8.20 -2.51
CA GLY A 65 -7.67 6.88 -1.98
C GLY A 65 -7.62 5.80 -3.06
N LYS A 66 -8.63 5.73 -3.94
CA LYS A 66 -8.63 4.79 -5.07
C LYS A 66 -7.50 5.07 -6.06
N ALA A 67 -7.20 6.33 -6.35
CA ALA A 67 -6.12 6.72 -7.23
C ALA A 67 -4.76 6.31 -6.64
N HIS A 68 -4.55 6.54 -5.34
CA HIS A 68 -3.32 6.14 -4.67
C HIS A 68 -3.12 4.62 -4.68
N ILE A 69 -4.18 3.84 -4.40
CA ILE A 69 -4.11 2.36 -4.46
C ILE A 69 -3.77 1.89 -5.87
N LYS A 70 -4.39 2.48 -6.91
CA LYS A 70 -4.07 2.15 -8.31
C LYS A 70 -2.61 2.47 -8.64
N HIS A 71 -2.12 3.65 -8.22
CA HIS A 71 -0.74 4.05 -8.44
C HIS A 71 0.25 3.12 -7.73
N LEU A 72 -0.02 2.79 -6.46
CA LEU A 72 0.80 1.86 -5.69
C LEU A 72 0.82 0.47 -6.33
N ARG A 73 -0.35 -0.06 -6.73
CA ARG A 73 -0.43 -1.35 -7.43
C ARG A 73 0.28 -1.35 -8.78
N PHE A 74 0.18 -0.27 -9.53
CA PHE A 74 0.91 -0.13 -10.79
C PHE A 74 2.42 -0.12 -10.58
N SER A 75 2.90 0.63 -9.58
CA SER A 75 4.31 0.67 -9.19
C SER A 75 4.82 -0.70 -8.70
N THR A 76 4.05 -1.40 -7.88
CA THR A 76 4.42 -2.76 -7.45
C THR A 76 4.42 -3.75 -8.62
N LEU A 77 3.43 -3.68 -9.51
CA LEU A 77 3.31 -4.58 -10.65
C LEU A 77 4.43 -4.37 -11.68
N SER A 78 4.79 -3.12 -11.97
CA SER A 78 5.89 -2.79 -12.89
C SER A 78 7.24 -3.30 -12.37
N ASN A 79 7.51 -3.13 -11.07
CA ASN A 79 8.70 -3.66 -10.42
C ASN A 79 8.74 -5.20 -10.45
N LEU A 80 7.60 -5.87 -10.27
CA LEU A 80 7.50 -7.33 -10.27
C LEU A 80 7.66 -7.93 -11.68
N LEU A 81 7.13 -7.27 -12.71
CA LEU A 81 7.39 -7.58 -14.12
C LEU A 81 8.87 -7.44 -14.47
N ARG A 82 9.51 -6.36 -13.99
CA ARG A 82 10.94 -6.13 -14.22
C ARG A 82 11.82 -7.20 -13.59
N LEU A 83 11.47 -7.67 -12.39
CA LEU A 83 12.15 -8.79 -11.74
C LEU A 83 11.95 -10.10 -12.48
N LYS A 84 10.72 -10.42 -12.93
CA LYS A 84 10.46 -11.64 -13.72
C LYS A 84 11.25 -11.66 -15.03
N ASN A 85 11.30 -10.53 -15.73
CA ASN A 85 12.09 -10.41 -16.96
C ASN A 85 13.59 -10.58 -16.68
N PHE A 86 14.10 -10.00 -15.58
CA PHE A 86 15.50 -10.15 -15.16
C PHE A 86 15.86 -11.60 -14.81
N PHE A 87 15.03 -12.29 -14.03
CA PHE A 87 15.23 -13.71 -13.70
C PHE A 87 15.11 -14.61 -14.93
N GLY A 88 14.20 -14.32 -15.86
CA GLY A 88 14.09 -15.04 -17.13
C GLY A 88 15.35 -14.93 -18.00
N THR A 89 15.94 -13.72 -18.11
CA THR A 89 17.23 -13.54 -18.78
C THR A 89 18.40 -14.19 -18.02
N ALA A 90 18.36 -14.20 -16.69
CA ALA A 90 19.40 -14.84 -15.88
C ALA A 90 19.38 -16.37 -16.06
N SER A 91 18.20 -17.00 -16.12
CA SER A 91 18.05 -18.44 -16.38
C SER A 91 18.60 -18.83 -17.76
N SER A 92 18.26 -18.06 -18.80
CA SER A 92 18.78 -18.30 -20.16
C SER A 92 20.31 -18.14 -20.24
N MET A 93 20.86 -17.18 -19.49
CA MET A 93 22.31 -16.96 -19.42
C MET A 93 23.02 -18.11 -18.67
N THR A 94 22.44 -18.66 -17.61
CA THR A 94 23.01 -19.83 -16.92
C THR A 94 22.97 -21.08 -17.80
N ASP A 95 21.89 -21.30 -18.56
CA ASP A 95 21.76 -22.46 -19.44
C ASP A 95 22.79 -22.42 -20.58
N THR A 96 23.03 -21.23 -21.14
CA THR A 96 24.04 -21.03 -22.19
C THR A 96 25.46 -21.23 -21.65
N VAL A 97 25.77 -20.69 -20.47
CA VAL A 97 27.09 -20.84 -19.84
C VAL A 97 27.36 -22.30 -19.43
N LEU A 98 26.36 -22.99 -18.87
CA LEU A 98 26.46 -24.43 -18.55
C LEU A 98 26.71 -25.25 -19.81
N CYS A 99 25.98 -24.98 -20.90
CA CYS A 99 26.18 -25.67 -22.18
C CYS A 99 27.62 -25.53 -22.70
N THR A 100 28.16 -24.30 -22.73
CA THR A 100 29.54 -24.03 -23.16
C THR A 100 30.56 -24.72 -22.25
N ARG A 101 30.33 -24.73 -20.94
CA ARG A 101 31.23 -25.37 -19.97
C ARG A 101 31.24 -26.90 -20.09
N TYR A 102 30.09 -27.51 -20.34
CA TYR A 102 29.98 -28.95 -20.62
C TYR A 102 30.66 -29.31 -21.94
N SER A 103 30.43 -28.54 -23.00
CA SER A 103 31.06 -28.76 -24.32
C SER A 103 32.59 -28.69 -24.25
N PHE A 104 33.14 -27.69 -23.56
CA PHE A 104 34.59 -27.55 -23.38
C PHE A 104 35.20 -28.73 -22.59
N ARG A 105 34.52 -29.18 -21.52
CA ARG A 105 34.99 -30.32 -20.70
C ARG A 105 35.00 -31.63 -21.48
N ILE A 106 34.03 -31.85 -22.36
CA ILE A 106 34.01 -33.01 -23.26
C ILE A 106 35.17 -32.94 -24.26
N HIS A 107 35.42 -31.76 -24.84
CA HIS A 107 36.52 -31.56 -25.79
C HIS A 107 37.89 -31.82 -25.17
N VAL A 108 38.15 -31.36 -23.95
CA VAL A 108 39.41 -31.63 -23.24
C VAL A 108 39.59 -33.13 -22.98
N LYS A 109 38.53 -33.84 -22.55
CA LYS A 109 38.58 -35.30 -22.37
C LYS A 109 38.84 -36.06 -23.67
N MET A 110 38.30 -35.58 -24.79
CA MET A 110 38.55 -36.15 -26.12
C MET A 110 40.00 -35.97 -26.55
N LEU A 111 40.57 -34.79 -26.30
CA LEU A 111 41.97 -34.49 -26.62
C LEU A 111 42.94 -35.32 -25.77
N ASP A 112 42.68 -35.50 -24.48
CA ASP A 112 43.51 -36.36 -23.62
C ASP A 112 43.45 -37.82 -24.05
N LYS A 113 42.26 -38.34 -24.40
CA LYS A 113 42.12 -39.69 -24.97
C LYS A 113 42.91 -39.83 -26.28
N ALA A 114 42.78 -38.88 -27.20
CA ALA A 114 43.48 -38.92 -28.49
C ALA A 114 45.01 -38.91 -28.32
N LYS A 115 45.54 -38.11 -27.39
CA LYS A 115 46.98 -38.09 -27.07
C LYS A 115 47.48 -39.42 -26.50
N ILE A 116 46.71 -40.04 -25.60
CA ILE A 116 47.05 -41.35 -25.04
C ILE A 116 47.04 -42.43 -26.13
N THR A 117 46.01 -42.44 -26.99
CA THR A 117 45.93 -43.40 -28.10
C THR A 117 47.10 -43.21 -29.07
N HIS A 118 47.42 -41.98 -29.47
CA HIS A 118 48.57 -41.73 -30.36
C HIS A 118 49.90 -42.17 -29.74
N LYS A 119 50.09 -41.97 -28.43
CA LYS A 119 51.28 -42.45 -27.72
C LYS A 119 51.35 -43.98 -27.67
N ALA A 120 50.23 -44.66 -27.45
CA ALA A 120 50.14 -46.13 -27.42
C ALA A 120 50.32 -46.80 -28.79
N TYR A 121 50.06 -46.07 -29.89
CA TYR A 121 50.39 -46.52 -31.24
C TYR A 121 51.88 -46.37 -31.56
N PHE A 122 52.52 -45.29 -31.08
CA PHE A 122 53.93 -45.01 -31.35
C PHE A 122 54.91 -45.90 -30.55
N GLU A 123 54.52 -46.40 -29.38
CA GLU A 123 55.32 -47.37 -28.58
C GLU A 123 55.23 -48.82 -29.09
N ARG A 124 54.53 -49.08 -30.20
CA ARG A 124 54.32 -50.43 -30.76
C ARG A 124 55.13 -50.71 -32.03
N GLU A 125 55.86 -49.72 -32.54
CA GLU A 125 56.92 -49.87 -33.57
C GLU A 125 58.29 -49.80 -32.90
#